data_AF-A0A975XMN4-F1
#
_entry.id   AF-A0A975XMN4-F1
#
_cell.length_a   1.000
_cell.length_b   1.000
_cell.length_c   1.000
_cell.angle_alpha   90.00
_cell.angle_beta   90.00
_cell.angle_gamma   90.00
#
_symmetry.space_group_name_H-M   'P 1'
#
loop_
_entity.id
_entity.type
_entity.pdbx_description
1 polymer ?
#
loop_
_entity_poly.entity_id
_entity_poly.type
_entity_poly.pdbx_seq_one_letter_code
_entity_poly.pdbx_strand_id
1 'polypeptide(L)'
;MVDQWINSPGHNANMSRPADNVMGVGIAFDKQDGFMWGTTTYYQYGQVPQKTFATAEEYLASIAPMPPAVFKDVPNGSAFAEDIRWMTEQGITTGWPDGTFRPLDSVRRDAMATFLYRLAESPQHRPQNVSPFKDVSPSQQFYKEMTWLAGTKITTGWPDGTFRPLDTVRRDAMAAFLYRSAGSPAYTPPKTSVFTDVTPGNQFYKEISWLADQGISTGWSQPNGTRTFAPGQAVARDAMAAFMHRFDQRGW
;
A
#
# COMPACT_ATOMS: atom_id res chain seq x y z
N MET A 1 -31.59 -11.75 28.99
CA MET A 1 -30.98 -12.62 27.95
C MET A 1 -29.62 -12.10 27.49
N VAL A 2 -29.44 -10.79 27.24
CA VAL A 2 -28.12 -10.18 26.97
C VAL A 2 -27.12 -10.43 28.12
N ASP A 3 -27.55 -10.29 29.37
CA ASP A 3 -26.70 -10.52 30.56
C ASP A 3 -26.28 -11.98 30.77
N GLN A 4 -27.05 -12.94 30.24
CA GLN A 4 -26.70 -14.37 30.29
C GLN A 4 -25.68 -14.74 29.20
N TRP A 5 -25.65 -14.00 28.10
CA TRP A 5 -24.71 -14.22 27.00
C TRP A 5 -23.32 -13.60 27.26
N ILE A 6 -23.29 -12.37 27.78
CA ILE A 6 -22.03 -11.66 28.15
C ILE A 6 -21.27 -12.41 29.26
N ASN A 7 -21.99 -13.10 30.16
CA ASN A 7 -21.40 -13.89 31.23
C ASN A 7 -21.19 -15.38 30.87
N SER A 8 -21.43 -15.79 29.63
CA SER A 8 -21.28 -17.18 29.24
C SER A 8 -19.79 -17.56 29.09
N PRO A 9 -19.36 -18.77 29.56
CA PRO A 9 -17.98 -19.22 29.42
C PRO A 9 -17.47 -19.23 27.97
N GLY A 10 -18.35 -19.52 27.00
CA GLY A 10 -18.01 -19.53 25.57
C GLY A 10 -17.75 -18.13 24.99
N HIS A 11 -18.50 -17.11 25.42
CA HIS A 11 -18.27 -15.72 25.00
C HIS A 11 -16.93 -15.20 25.54
N ASN A 12 -16.66 -15.40 26.84
CA ASN A 12 -15.41 -14.96 27.46
C ASN A 12 -14.17 -15.68 26.90
N ALA A 13 -14.28 -16.97 26.56
CA ALA A 13 -13.19 -17.72 25.92
C ALA A 13 -12.87 -17.25 24.50
N ASN A 14 -13.86 -16.76 23.75
CA ASN A 14 -13.66 -16.20 22.40
C ASN A 14 -13.11 -14.75 22.46
N MET A 15 -13.57 -13.94 23.42
CA MET A 15 -13.12 -12.55 23.59
C MET A 15 -11.70 -12.41 24.19
N SER A 16 -11.14 -13.49 24.75
CA SER A 16 -9.82 -13.48 25.41
C SER A 16 -8.71 -14.18 24.61
N ARG A 17 -8.99 -14.59 23.35
CA ARG A 17 -7.99 -15.21 22.48
C ARG A 17 -7.04 -14.16 21.89
N PRO A 18 -5.74 -14.17 22.24
CA PRO A 18 -4.80 -13.14 21.79
C PRO A 18 -4.49 -13.17 20.29
N ALA A 19 -4.86 -14.25 19.59
CA ALA A 19 -4.62 -14.45 18.16
C ALA A 19 -5.77 -13.94 17.27
N ASP A 20 -6.92 -13.61 17.85
CA ASP A 20 -8.15 -13.31 17.12
C ASP A 20 -8.45 -11.80 17.23
N ASN A 21 -8.09 -11.02 16.20
CA ASN A 21 -8.51 -9.60 16.04
C ASN A 21 -10.00 -9.49 15.63
N VAL A 22 -10.86 -10.33 16.21
CA VAL A 22 -12.23 -10.54 15.75
C VAL A 22 -13.21 -10.13 16.85
N MET A 23 -14.05 -9.12 16.56
CA MET A 23 -15.35 -9.02 17.24
C MET A 23 -16.42 -9.64 16.35
N GLY A 24 -17.13 -10.64 16.89
CA GLY A 24 -18.34 -11.17 16.27
C GLY A 24 -19.55 -10.36 16.72
N VAL A 25 -20.21 -9.66 15.78
CA VAL A 25 -21.57 -9.16 16.02
C VAL A 25 -22.53 -10.12 15.33
N GLY A 26 -23.33 -10.83 16.12
CA GLY A 26 -24.33 -11.77 15.64
C GLY A 26 -25.72 -11.18 15.68
N ILE A 27 -26.42 -11.18 14.54
CA ILE A 27 -27.86 -10.89 14.49
C ILE A 27 -28.51 -11.88 13.52
N ALA A 28 -29.55 -12.58 13.98
CA ALA A 28 -30.49 -13.32 13.15
C ALA A 28 -31.90 -13.23 13.73
N PHE A 29 -32.90 -13.15 12.85
CA PHE A 29 -34.32 -13.07 13.18
C PHE A 29 -35.07 -14.25 12.55
N ASP A 30 -35.92 -14.92 13.33
CA ASP A 30 -36.98 -15.80 12.82
C ASP A 30 -38.34 -15.09 13.00
N LYS A 31 -39.14 -15.05 11.93
CA LYS A 31 -40.47 -14.42 11.92
C LYS A 31 -41.58 -15.32 12.48
N GLN A 32 -41.31 -16.57 12.88
CA GLN A 32 -42.33 -17.50 13.35
C GLN A 32 -42.28 -17.77 14.87
N ASP A 33 -41.11 -17.93 15.51
CA ASP A 33 -41.05 -18.45 16.89
C ASP A 33 -40.33 -17.56 17.94
N GLY A 34 -39.86 -16.36 17.58
CA GLY A 34 -39.39 -15.36 18.55
C GLY A 34 -38.12 -15.71 19.37
N PHE A 35 -37.34 -16.73 18.98
CA PHE A 35 -36.05 -17.07 19.59
C PHE A 35 -34.86 -16.78 18.66
N MET A 36 -33.73 -16.34 19.23
CA MET A 36 -32.49 -16.05 18.50
C MET A 36 -31.53 -17.25 18.47
N TRP A 37 -31.05 -17.62 17.29
CA TRP A 37 -29.86 -18.46 17.09
C TRP A 37 -28.83 -17.66 16.28
N GLY A 38 -27.73 -17.26 16.93
CA GLY A 38 -26.83 -16.23 16.41
C GLY A 38 -26.04 -16.60 15.14
N THR A 39 -25.68 -15.60 14.35
CA THR A 39 -24.59 -15.67 13.36
C THR A 39 -23.30 -15.16 14.00
N THR A 40 -22.14 -15.66 13.60
CA THR A 40 -20.86 -15.04 13.96
C THR A 40 -20.30 -14.43 12.69
N THR A 41 -20.49 -13.12 12.49
CA THR A 41 -19.79 -12.40 11.41
C THR A 41 -18.45 -11.95 11.94
N TYR A 42 -17.37 -12.53 11.42
CA TYR A 42 -16.01 -12.22 11.80
C TYR A 42 -15.56 -10.94 11.06
N TYR A 43 -15.31 -9.84 11.77
CA TYR A 43 -14.64 -8.67 11.20
C TYR A 43 -13.17 -8.68 11.62
N GLN A 44 -12.25 -8.70 10.66
CA GLN A 44 -10.84 -8.38 10.91
C GLN A 44 -10.69 -6.86 10.90
N TYR A 45 -10.39 -6.27 12.06
CA TYR A 45 -10.14 -4.84 12.16
C TYR A 45 -8.65 -4.49 12.04
N GLY A 46 -8.33 -3.40 11.34
CA GLY A 46 -7.00 -2.79 11.36
C GLY A 46 -6.69 -1.98 12.63
N GLN A 47 -7.73 -1.64 13.42
CA GLN A 47 -7.66 -0.96 14.72
C GLN A 47 -8.80 -1.48 15.61
N VAL A 48 -8.52 -1.91 16.84
CA VAL A 48 -9.56 -2.33 17.80
C VAL A 48 -10.40 -1.10 18.21
N PRO A 49 -11.74 -1.16 18.18
CA PRO A 49 -12.58 -0.05 18.64
C PRO A 49 -12.26 0.34 20.10
N GLN A 50 -12.01 1.62 20.35
CA GLN A 50 -11.60 2.17 21.66
C GLN A 50 -12.76 2.29 22.68
N LYS A 51 -13.99 1.88 22.32
CA LYS A 51 -15.21 1.97 23.14
C LYS A 51 -16.09 0.74 22.95
N THR A 52 -16.84 0.37 23.98
CA THR A 52 -17.94 -0.61 23.93
C THR A 52 -19.26 0.08 23.54
N PHE A 53 -20.05 -0.57 22.68
CA PHE A 53 -21.35 -0.08 22.20
C PHE A 53 -22.46 -1.04 22.65
N ALA A 54 -23.62 -0.54 23.07
CA ALA A 54 -24.72 -1.38 23.56
C ALA A 54 -25.52 -1.99 22.39
N THR A 55 -25.51 -1.35 21.22
CA THR A 55 -26.16 -1.86 19.99
C THR A 55 -25.29 -1.66 18.74
N ALA A 56 -25.58 -2.43 17.69
CA ALA A 56 -24.98 -2.23 16.37
C ALA A 56 -25.33 -0.85 15.79
N GLU A 57 -26.51 -0.32 16.11
CA GLU A 57 -26.98 0.98 15.65
C GLU A 57 -26.21 2.13 16.30
N GLU A 58 -25.90 2.03 17.60
CA GLU A 58 -25.00 2.96 18.30
C GLU A 58 -23.58 2.92 17.72
N TYR A 59 -23.07 1.73 17.43
CA TYR A 59 -21.76 1.59 16.77
C TYR A 59 -21.77 2.24 15.38
N LEU A 60 -22.75 1.90 14.54
CA LEU A 60 -22.89 2.44 13.19
C LEU A 60 -23.14 3.96 13.18
N ALA A 61 -23.83 4.49 14.19
CA ALA A 61 -24.01 5.92 14.38
C ALA A 61 -22.75 6.63 14.92
N SER A 62 -21.86 5.88 15.58
CA SER A 62 -20.60 6.41 16.11
C SER A 62 -19.47 6.44 15.09
N ILE A 63 -19.52 5.59 14.07
CA ILE A 63 -18.56 5.62 12.98
C ILE A 63 -18.96 6.73 12.02
N ALA A 64 -17.98 7.57 11.64
CA ALA A 64 -18.21 8.50 10.55
C ALA A 64 -18.63 7.68 9.31
N PRO A 65 -19.65 8.10 8.54
CA PRO A 65 -20.03 7.42 7.32
C PRO A 65 -18.79 7.30 6.44
N MET A 66 -18.53 6.09 5.92
CA MET A 66 -17.36 5.88 5.08
C MET A 66 -17.41 6.86 3.91
N PRO A 67 -16.30 7.56 3.59
CA PRO A 67 -16.28 8.44 2.46
C PRO A 67 -16.61 7.66 1.18
N PRO A 68 -17.24 8.28 0.18
CA PRO A 68 -17.59 7.60 -1.07
C PRO A 68 -16.33 6.99 -1.71
N ALA A 69 -16.51 5.85 -2.36
CA ALA A 69 -15.42 5.19 -3.07
C ALA A 69 -14.87 6.14 -4.16
N VAL A 70 -13.55 6.29 -4.22
CA VAL A 70 -12.90 7.20 -5.18
C VAL A 70 -12.92 6.63 -6.60
N PHE A 71 -12.87 5.29 -6.71
CA PHE A 71 -12.87 4.57 -7.98
C PHE A 71 -13.90 3.43 -7.94
N LYS A 72 -14.46 3.09 -9.10
CA LYS A 72 -15.52 2.07 -9.22
C LYS A 72 -15.05 0.66 -8.84
N ASP A 73 -13.77 0.38 -9.05
CA ASP A 73 -13.10 -0.91 -8.85
C ASP A 73 -12.26 -0.95 -7.57
N VAL A 74 -12.46 0.02 -6.66
CA VAL A 74 -11.86 0.06 -5.33
C VAL A 74 -12.97 0.14 -4.29
N PRO A 75 -13.54 -1.01 -3.87
CA PRO A 75 -14.55 -1.04 -2.83
C PRO A 75 -14.03 -0.43 -1.53
N ASN A 76 -14.88 0.31 -0.81
CA ASN A 76 -14.55 0.77 0.53
C ASN A 76 -14.22 -0.43 1.44
N GLY A 77 -13.17 -0.29 2.26
CA GLY A 77 -12.67 -1.37 3.13
C GLY A 77 -11.85 -2.46 2.43
N SER A 78 -11.64 -2.39 1.11
CA SER A 78 -10.67 -3.27 0.44
C SER A 78 -9.23 -2.94 0.89
N ALA A 79 -8.34 -3.91 0.71
CA ALA A 79 -6.92 -3.70 1.02
C ALA A 79 -6.39 -2.48 0.25
N PHE A 80 -5.68 -1.60 0.96
CA PHE A 80 -5.09 -0.38 0.42
C PHE A 80 -6.07 0.68 -0.10
N ALA A 81 -7.39 0.56 0.16
CA ALA A 81 -8.38 1.56 -0.23
C ALA A 81 -8.08 2.96 0.34
N GLU A 82 -7.56 3.01 1.57
CA GLU A 82 -7.12 4.26 2.22
C GLU A 82 -5.87 4.84 1.54
N ASP A 83 -4.89 4.01 1.21
CA ASP A 83 -3.68 4.45 0.50
C ASP A 83 -4.00 4.99 -0.90
N ILE A 84 -4.91 4.32 -1.61
CA ILE A 84 -5.38 4.74 -2.94
C ILE A 84 -6.13 6.07 -2.85
N ARG A 85 -6.99 6.22 -1.84
CA ARG A 85 -7.70 7.48 -1.57
C ARG A 85 -6.73 8.62 -1.30
N TRP A 86 -5.76 8.40 -0.41
CA TRP A 86 -4.72 9.37 -0.12
C TRP A 86 -3.97 9.80 -1.39
N MET A 87 -3.55 8.84 -2.24
CA MET A 87 -2.87 9.18 -3.50
C MET A 87 -3.73 10.06 -4.41
N THR A 88 -5.05 9.87 -4.43
CA THR A 88 -5.95 10.70 -5.24
C THR A 88 -6.17 12.07 -4.64
N GLU A 89 -6.34 12.16 -3.33
CA GLU A 89 -6.49 13.44 -2.60
C GLU A 89 -5.23 14.31 -2.72
N GLN A 90 -4.04 13.70 -2.71
CA GLN A 90 -2.76 14.37 -2.96
C GLN A 90 -2.50 14.65 -4.46
N GLY A 91 -3.41 14.27 -5.36
CA GLY A 91 -3.25 14.46 -6.80
C GLY A 91 -2.14 13.61 -7.44
N ILE A 92 -1.59 12.62 -6.73
CA ILE A 92 -0.53 11.73 -7.21
C ILE A 92 -1.07 10.83 -8.33
N THR A 93 -2.30 10.35 -8.19
CA THR A 93 -3.00 9.54 -9.21
C THR A 93 -4.37 10.10 -9.57
N THR A 94 -4.68 10.04 -10.87
CA THR A 94 -5.99 10.39 -11.43
C THR A 94 -6.82 9.18 -11.85
N GLY A 95 -6.24 7.98 -11.80
CA GLY A 95 -6.86 6.77 -12.37
C GLY A 95 -7.02 6.85 -13.90
N TRP A 96 -8.01 6.13 -14.42
CA TRP A 96 -8.36 6.12 -15.84
C TRP A 96 -9.65 6.91 -16.12
N PRO A 97 -9.85 7.38 -17.37
CA PRO A 97 -11.06 8.12 -17.76
C PRO A 97 -12.39 7.37 -17.54
N ASP A 98 -12.34 6.03 -17.46
CA ASP A 98 -13.50 5.17 -17.18
C ASP A 98 -13.93 5.17 -15.69
N GLY A 99 -13.16 5.85 -14.83
CA GLY A 99 -13.37 5.91 -13.38
C GLY A 99 -12.77 4.72 -12.61
N THR A 100 -11.83 3.99 -13.21
CA THR A 100 -11.13 2.86 -12.57
C THR A 100 -9.74 3.22 -12.05
N PHE A 101 -9.26 2.47 -11.07
CA PHE A 101 -7.90 2.51 -10.51
C PHE A 101 -7.05 1.32 -10.94
N ARG A 102 -7.64 0.19 -11.36
CA ARG A 102 -6.94 -1.03 -11.77
C ARG A 102 -5.91 -1.50 -10.73
N PRO A 103 -6.36 -1.82 -9.51
CA PRO A 103 -5.47 -2.06 -8.36
C PRO A 103 -4.47 -3.20 -8.60
N LEU A 104 -4.89 -4.25 -9.30
CA LEU A 104 -4.09 -5.45 -9.54
C LEU A 104 -3.17 -5.34 -10.77
N ASP A 105 -3.30 -4.28 -11.57
CA ASP A 105 -2.44 -4.06 -12.73
C ASP A 105 -1.01 -3.73 -12.25
N SER A 106 -0.02 -4.25 -12.96
CA SER A 106 1.37 -3.91 -12.68
C SER A 106 1.68 -2.46 -13.09
N VAL A 107 2.43 -1.76 -12.24
CA VAL A 107 2.86 -0.39 -12.51
C VAL A 107 4.00 -0.38 -13.53
N ARG A 108 3.80 0.37 -14.62
CA ARG A 108 4.86 0.69 -15.58
C ARG A 108 5.81 1.75 -15.05
N ARG A 109 7.04 1.78 -15.56
CA ARG A 109 8.08 2.70 -15.09
C ARG A 109 7.76 4.17 -15.37
N ASP A 110 7.10 4.46 -16.47
CA ASP A 110 6.61 5.81 -16.80
C ASP A 110 5.53 6.31 -15.79
N ALA A 111 4.63 5.43 -15.40
CA ALA A 111 3.60 5.70 -14.40
C ALA A 111 4.23 5.92 -13.02
N MET A 112 5.20 5.09 -12.62
CA MET A 112 5.95 5.31 -11.37
C MET A 112 6.72 6.63 -11.39
N ALA A 113 7.37 7.00 -12.51
CA ALA A 113 8.02 8.30 -12.66
C ALA A 113 7.03 9.45 -12.42
N THR A 114 5.82 9.31 -12.95
CA THR A 114 4.74 10.28 -12.78
C THR A 114 4.29 10.39 -11.33
N PHE A 115 4.12 9.25 -10.65
CA PHE A 115 3.74 9.25 -9.24
C PHE A 115 4.81 9.90 -8.37
N LEU A 116 6.09 9.58 -8.56
CA LEU A 116 7.18 10.18 -7.77
C LEU A 116 7.33 11.68 -8.03
N TYR A 117 7.16 12.12 -9.28
CA TYR A 117 7.17 13.54 -9.62
C TYR A 117 6.05 14.32 -8.91
N ARG A 118 4.83 13.75 -8.88
CA ARG A 118 3.67 14.37 -8.23
C ARG A 118 3.74 14.31 -6.72
N LEU A 119 4.26 13.21 -6.17
CA LEU A 119 4.55 13.07 -4.74
C LEU A 119 5.52 14.17 -4.28
N ALA A 120 6.53 14.50 -5.09
CA ALA A 120 7.42 15.63 -4.84
C ALA A 120 6.79 17.02 -5.09
N GLU A 121 5.45 17.10 -5.14
CA GLU A 121 4.66 18.30 -5.42
C GLU A 121 4.88 18.93 -6.80
N SER A 122 5.21 18.10 -7.80
CA SER A 122 5.38 18.54 -9.20
C SER A 122 6.35 19.71 -9.36
N PRO A 123 7.60 19.59 -8.89
CA PRO A 123 8.55 20.69 -8.83
C PRO A 123 8.83 21.24 -10.23
N GLN A 124 9.16 22.54 -10.32
CA GLN A 124 9.41 23.17 -11.60
C GLN A 124 10.57 22.46 -12.32
N HIS A 125 10.26 21.87 -13.48
CA HIS A 125 11.24 21.18 -14.33
C HIS A 125 11.00 21.55 -15.78
N ARG A 126 12.05 21.99 -16.46
CA ARG A 126 12.03 22.32 -17.89
C ARG A 126 12.81 21.22 -18.63
N PRO A 127 12.12 20.23 -19.24
CA PRO A 127 12.80 19.16 -19.93
C PRO A 127 13.52 19.71 -21.16
N GLN A 128 14.72 19.20 -21.41
CA GLN A 128 15.50 19.57 -22.59
C GLN A 128 14.92 18.91 -23.85
N ASN A 129 15.18 19.47 -25.03
CA ASN A 129 14.76 18.86 -26.30
C ASN A 129 15.59 17.62 -26.69
N VAL A 130 16.64 17.30 -25.92
CA VAL A 130 17.43 16.07 -26.07
C VAL A 130 17.21 15.21 -24.84
N SER A 131 16.71 13.99 -25.07
CA SER A 131 16.44 13.04 -24.00
C SER A 131 17.75 12.47 -23.44
N PRO A 132 17.86 12.30 -22.11
CA PRO A 132 18.95 11.55 -21.50
C PRO A 132 18.84 10.03 -21.76
N PHE A 133 17.70 9.56 -22.27
CA PHE A 133 17.45 8.14 -22.57
C PHE A 133 17.11 7.93 -24.04
N LYS A 134 17.73 6.92 -24.66
CA LYS A 134 17.62 6.62 -26.09
C LYS A 134 16.22 6.20 -26.54
N ASP A 135 15.45 5.61 -25.62
CA ASP A 135 14.11 5.07 -25.85
C ASP A 135 13.00 5.98 -25.32
N VAL A 136 13.32 7.25 -25.08
CA VAL A 136 12.39 8.26 -24.59
C VAL A 136 12.38 9.44 -25.55
N SER A 137 11.27 9.61 -26.27
CA SER A 137 11.08 10.75 -27.19
C SER A 137 10.67 12.02 -26.41
N PRO A 138 11.18 13.22 -26.76
CA PRO A 138 10.73 14.48 -26.17
C PRO A 138 9.23 14.78 -26.34
N SER A 139 8.56 14.15 -27.31
CA SER A 139 7.13 14.30 -27.57
C SER A 139 6.25 13.27 -26.86
N GLN A 140 6.83 12.25 -26.21
CA GLN A 140 6.04 11.18 -25.61
C GLN A 140 5.44 11.58 -24.26
N GLN A 141 4.37 10.88 -23.88
CA GLN A 141 3.74 11.05 -22.59
C GLN A 141 4.74 10.80 -21.45
N PHE A 142 4.63 11.61 -20.38
CA PHE A 142 5.48 11.57 -19.19
C PHE A 142 6.97 11.89 -19.41
N TYR A 143 7.34 12.48 -20.54
CA TYR A 143 8.73 12.90 -20.83
C TYR A 143 9.31 13.81 -19.74
N LYS A 144 8.51 14.77 -19.27
CA LYS A 144 8.90 15.72 -18.23
C LYS A 144 9.27 15.00 -16.94
N GLU A 145 8.43 14.07 -16.51
CA GLU A 145 8.59 13.33 -15.26
C GLU A 145 9.79 12.38 -15.33
N MET A 146 9.93 11.62 -16.43
CA MET A 146 11.09 10.74 -16.64
C MET A 146 12.42 11.51 -16.65
N THR A 147 12.46 12.67 -17.30
CA THR A 147 13.69 13.49 -17.32
C THR A 147 13.93 14.24 -16.01
N TRP A 148 12.89 14.57 -15.25
CA TRP A 148 13.05 15.10 -13.89
C TRP A 148 13.73 14.07 -12.99
N LEU A 149 13.26 12.82 -12.98
CA LEU A 149 13.87 11.73 -12.20
C LEU A 149 15.35 11.53 -12.57
N ALA A 150 15.70 11.70 -13.85
CA ALA A 150 17.08 11.63 -14.31
C ALA A 150 17.91 12.81 -13.78
N GLY A 151 17.37 14.04 -13.91
CA GLY A 151 18.03 15.26 -13.45
C GLY A 151 18.26 15.29 -11.93
N THR A 152 17.37 14.68 -11.14
CA THR A 152 17.48 14.55 -9.69
C THR A 152 18.17 13.27 -9.23
N LYS A 153 18.67 12.44 -10.16
CA LYS A 153 19.37 11.18 -9.89
C LYS A 153 18.53 10.13 -9.16
N ILE A 154 17.20 10.26 -9.17
CA ILE A 154 16.28 9.21 -8.72
C ILE A 154 16.40 7.98 -9.61
N THR A 155 16.63 8.19 -10.92
CA THR A 155 16.93 7.12 -11.88
C THR A 155 18.20 7.40 -12.66
N THR A 156 18.92 6.33 -13.00
CA THR A 156 20.08 6.36 -13.90
C THR A 156 19.79 5.67 -15.23
N GLY A 157 18.61 5.07 -15.39
CA GLY A 157 18.32 4.16 -16.50
C GLY A 157 19.19 2.89 -16.45
N TRP A 158 19.33 2.25 -17.61
CA TRP A 158 20.18 1.08 -17.82
C TRP A 158 21.54 1.46 -18.42
N PRO A 159 22.56 0.58 -18.30
CA PRO A 159 23.87 0.80 -18.91
C PRO A 159 23.85 1.01 -20.43
N ASP A 160 22.80 0.52 -21.12
CA ASP A 160 22.60 0.70 -22.56
C ASP A 160 22.10 2.12 -22.93
N GLY A 161 21.79 2.95 -21.94
CA GLY A 161 21.25 4.30 -22.08
C GLY A 161 19.73 4.37 -22.21
N THR A 162 19.00 3.31 -21.84
CA THR A 162 17.52 3.27 -21.90
C THR A 162 16.85 3.56 -20.54
N PHE A 163 15.59 3.99 -20.56
CA PHE A 163 14.71 4.13 -19.39
C PHE A 163 13.63 3.04 -19.29
N ARG A 164 13.31 2.38 -20.40
CA ARG A 164 12.31 1.31 -20.54
C ARG A 164 10.95 1.72 -19.97
N PRO A 165 10.31 2.79 -20.50
CA PRO A 165 9.12 3.38 -19.90
C PRO A 165 7.96 2.40 -19.77
N LEU A 166 7.83 1.48 -20.73
CA LEU A 166 6.73 0.52 -20.80
C LEU A 166 6.96 -0.76 -19.99
N ASP A 167 8.18 -0.98 -19.49
CA ASP A 167 8.48 -2.13 -18.63
C ASP A 167 7.80 -1.96 -17.26
N THR A 168 7.42 -3.07 -16.66
CA THR A 168 6.87 -3.08 -15.30
C THR A 168 7.97 -2.87 -14.26
N VAL A 169 7.61 -2.18 -13.18
CA VAL A 169 8.50 -1.94 -12.05
C VAL A 169 8.54 -3.19 -11.18
N ARG A 170 9.74 -3.74 -10.99
CA ARG A 170 10.00 -4.77 -9.97
C ARG A 170 10.13 -4.16 -8.58
N ARG A 171 9.82 -4.94 -7.54
CA ARG A 171 9.85 -4.50 -6.14
C ARG A 171 11.22 -4.03 -5.68
N ASP A 172 12.28 -4.69 -6.14
CA ASP A 172 13.66 -4.28 -5.86
C ASP A 172 14.01 -2.94 -6.51
N ALA A 173 13.59 -2.71 -7.75
CA ALA A 173 13.76 -1.44 -8.42
C ALA A 173 12.98 -0.33 -7.69
N MET A 174 11.72 -0.59 -7.33
CA MET A 174 10.89 0.36 -6.55
C MET A 174 11.59 0.77 -5.24
N ALA A 175 12.23 -0.17 -4.53
CA ALA A 175 13.02 0.14 -3.34
C ALA A 175 14.14 1.15 -3.67
N ALA A 176 14.85 0.95 -4.77
CA ALA A 176 15.88 1.88 -5.22
C ALA A 176 15.34 3.26 -5.60
N PHE A 177 14.17 3.34 -6.25
CA PHE A 177 13.53 4.61 -6.55
C PHE A 177 13.18 5.37 -5.27
N LEU A 178 12.47 4.74 -4.32
CA LEU A 178 12.06 5.40 -3.09
C LEU A 178 13.26 5.84 -2.23
N TYR A 179 14.27 4.98 -2.08
CA TYR A 179 15.48 5.34 -1.34
C TYR A 179 16.19 6.57 -1.94
N ARG A 180 16.25 6.67 -3.28
CA ARG A 180 16.85 7.84 -3.94
C ARG A 180 15.96 9.07 -3.89
N SER A 181 14.64 8.90 -3.97
CA SER A 181 13.68 9.98 -3.75
C SER A 181 13.83 10.60 -2.36
N ALA A 182 14.14 9.78 -1.34
CA ALA A 182 14.47 10.25 0.01
C ALA A 182 15.87 10.92 0.12
N GLY A 183 16.54 11.21 -1.00
CA GLY A 183 17.87 11.82 -1.00
C GLY A 183 19.02 10.85 -0.71
N SER A 184 18.79 9.54 -0.82
CA SER A 184 19.81 8.50 -0.54
C SER A 184 20.42 8.62 0.86
N PRO A 185 19.62 8.59 1.94
CA PRO A 185 20.08 8.84 3.30
C PRO A 185 21.17 7.83 3.72
N ALA A 186 22.14 8.29 4.50
CA ALA A 186 23.21 7.41 5.01
C ALA A 186 22.59 6.23 5.79
N TYR A 187 22.85 5.01 5.32
CA TYR A 187 22.26 3.81 5.89
C TYR A 187 23.22 2.63 5.71
N THR A 188 23.41 1.87 6.79
CA THR A 188 24.22 0.64 6.80
C THR A 188 23.26 -0.53 6.97
N PRO A 189 23.11 -1.41 5.95
CA PRO A 189 22.20 -2.53 6.05
C PRO A 189 22.74 -3.57 7.05
N PRO A 190 21.85 -4.35 7.70
CA PRO A 190 22.28 -5.40 8.62
C PRO A 190 23.09 -6.47 7.90
N LYS A 191 23.85 -7.29 8.65
CA LYS A 191 24.55 -8.45 8.07
C LYS A 191 23.59 -9.58 7.68
N THR A 192 22.44 -9.64 8.35
CA THR A 192 21.39 -10.64 8.12
C THR A 192 20.11 -9.90 7.74
N SER A 193 19.53 -10.29 6.61
CA SER A 193 18.28 -9.74 6.12
C SER A 193 17.11 -10.11 7.03
N VAL A 194 16.16 -9.18 7.17
CA VAL A 194 14.84 -9.45 7.78
C VAL A 194 13.92 -10.24 6.85
N PHE A 195 14.25 -10.30 5.55
CA PHE A 195 13.54 -11.07 4.55
C PHE A 195 14.37 -12.30 4.13
N THR A 196 13.76 -13.48 4.14
CA THR A 196 14.44 -14.76 3.89
C THR A 196 14.88 -14.97 2.44
N ASP A 197 14.26 -14.25 1.50
CA ASP A 197 14.53 -14.30 0.06
C ASP A 197 15.40 -13.13 -0.43
N VAL A 198 15.99 -12.38 0.50
CA VAL A 198 16.92 -11.28 0.20
C VAL A 198 18.22 -11.52 0.95
N THR A 199 19.34 -11.45 0.23
CA THR A 199 20.69 -11.66 0.75
C THR A 199 21.54 -10.38 0.58
N PRO A 200 22.63 -10.23 1.34
CA PRO A 200 23.56 -9.10 1.16
C PRO A 200 24.16 -8.96 -0.25
N GLY A 201 24.11 -10.01 -1.08
CA GLY A 201 24.58 -9.98 -2.47
C GLY A 201 23.56 -9.43 -3.47
N ASN A 202 22.31 -9.17 -3.09
CA ASN A 202 21.30 -8.63 -4.00
C ASN A 202 21.61 -7.17 -4.38
N GLN A 203 21.42 -6.81 -5.65
CA GLN A 203 21.74 -5.49 -6.22
C GLN A 203 21.20 -4.30 -5.40
N PHE A 204 20.00 -4.43 -4.84
CA PHE A 204 19.34 -3.38 -4.05
C PHE A 204 19.16 -3.77 -2.58
N TYR A 205 20.07 -4.60 -2.03
CA TYR A 205 19.96 -5.06 -0.64
C TYR A 205 19.88 -3.90 0.35
N LYS A 206 20.68 -2.86 0.15
CA LYS A 206 20.73 -1.69 1.01
C LYS A 206 19.37 -0.98 1.04
N GLU A 207 18.80 -0.74 -0.13
CA GLU A 207 17.54 -0.02 -0.31
C GLU A 207 16.37 -0.84 0.22
N ILE A 208 16.33 -2.14 -0.07
CA ILE A 208 15.31 -3.06 0.47
C ILE A 208 15.35 -3.08 2.00
N SER A 209 16.55 -3.15 2.58
CA SER A 209 16.72 -3.16 4.04
C SER A 209 16.31 -1.82 4.67
N TRP A 210 16.68 -0.69 4.04
CA TRP A 210 16.24 0.63 4.48
C TRP A 210 14.71 0.77 4.46
N LEU A 211 14.04 0.31 3.39
CA LEU A 211 12.57 0.31 3.33
C LEU A 211 11.94 -0.47 4.48
N ALA A 212 12.55 -1.60 4.86
CA ALA A 212 12.06 -2.42 5.96
C ALA A 212 12.23 -1.71 7.31
N ASP A 213 13.40 -1.12 7.55
CA ASP A 213 13.72 -0.41 8.80
C ASP A 213 12.86 0.86 8.97
N GLN A 214 12.53 1.54 7.88
CA GLN A 214 11.59 2.67 7.89
C GLN A 214 10.12 2.22 7.96
N GLY A 215 9.82 0.92 7.93
CA GLY A 215 8.45 0.40 7.89
C GLY A 215 7.68 0.79 6.62
N ILE A 216 8.37 1.17 5.55
CA ILE A 216 7.79 1.43 4.22
C ILE A 216 7.41 0.10 3.58
N SER A 217 8.28 -0.91 3.72
CA SER A 217 8.00 -2.29 3.32
C SER A 217 7.82 -3.19 4.54
N THR A 218 6.67 -3.85 4.63
CA THR A 218 6.40 -4.87 5.65
C THR A 218 6.77 -6.29 5.18
N GLY A 219 6.85 -6.50 3.86
CA GLY A 219 6.98 -7.82 3.24
C GLY A 219 5.73 -8.70 3.42
N TRP A 220 5.83 -9.96 3.02
CA TRP A 220 4.78 -10.96 3.24
C TRP A 220 5.20 -11.93 4.33
N SER A 221 4.39 -11.99 5.39
CA SER A 221 4.52 -12.99 6.43
C SER A 221 4.28 -14.39 5.85
N GLN A 222 5.13 -15.32 6.26
CA GLN A 222 5.07 -16.73 5.90
C GLN A 222 4.50 -17.55 7.06
N PRO A 223 3.93 -18.75 6.81
CA PRO A 223 3.36 -19.59 7.87
C PRO A 223 4.34 -19.95 9.00
N ASN A 224 5.64 -19.97 8.70
CA ASN A 224 6.70 -20.25 9.67
C ASN A 224 7.16 -19.02 10.47
N GLY A 225 6.44 -17.90 10.40
CA GLY A 225 6.76 -16.65 11.10
C GLY A 225 7.87 -15.82 10.44
N THR A 226 8.45 -16.27 9.32
CA THR A 226 9.42 -15.48 8.55
C THR A 226 8.73 -14.51 7.60
N ARG A 227 9.49 -13.63 6.95
CA ARG A 227 8.98 -12.68 5.96
C ARG A 227 9.74 -12.79 4.65
N THR A 228 9.07 -12.55 3.54
CA THR A 228 9.67 -12.44 2.19
C THR A 228 9.42 -11.06 1.59
N PHE A 229 10.31 -10.63 0.70
CA PHE A 229 10.19 -9.36 -0.03
C PHE A 229 9.79 -9.53 -1.50
N ALA A 230 10.04 -10.68 -2.11
CA ALA A 230 9.88 -10.99 -3.54
C ALA A 230 10.52 -9.93 -4.47
N PRO A 231 11.85 -9.74 -4.44
CA PRO A 231 12.52 -8.64 -5.14
C PRO A 231 12.24 -8.59 -6.65
N GLY A 232 12.17 -9.75 -7.30
CA GLY A 232 11.92 -9.86 -8.74
C GLY A 232 10.46 -9.71 -9.18
N GLN A 233 9.51 -9.64 -8.25
CA GLN A 233 8.08 -9.55 -8.57
C GLN A 233 7.70 -8.13 -9.00
N ALA A 234 6.80 -8.01 -9.99
CA ALA A 234 6.23 -6.72 -10.38
C ALA A 234 5.36 -6.12 -9.26
N VAL A 235 5.37 -4.79 -9.14
CA VAL A 235 4.56 -4.07 -8.16
C VAL A 235 3.16 -3.85 -8.73
N ALA A 236 2.15 -4.41 -8.08
CA ALA A 236 0.75 -4.09 -8.34
C ALA A 236 0.45 -2.65 -7.90
N ARG A 237 -0.51 -2.01 -8.58
CA ARG A 237 -0.77 -0.58 -8.43
C ARG A 237 -1.33 -0.19 -7.07
N ASP A 238 -2.09 -1.08 -6.43
CA ASP A 238 -2.54 -0.93 -5.04
C ASP A 238 -1.38 -1.00 -4.04
N ALA A 239 -0.46 -1.95 -4.21
CA ALA A 239 0.73 -2.08 -3.39
C ALA A 239 1.65 -0.86 -3.56
N MET A 240 1.75 -0.31 -4.77
CA MET A 240 2.47 0.95 -5.00
C MET A 240 1.87 2.09 -4.17
N ALA A 241 0.54 2.18 -4.07
CA ALA A 241 -0.12 3.18 -3.24
C ALA A 241 0.30 3.06 -1.77
N ALA A 242 0.29 1.84 -1.24
CA ALA A 242 0.73 1.57 0.13
C ALA A 242 2.21 1.93 0.38
N PHE A 243 3.09 1.65 -0.59
CA PHE A 243 4.49 2.06 -0.47
C PHE A 243 4.64 3.58 -0.45
N MET A 244 3.95 4.29 -1.33
CA MET A 244 4.02 5.75 -1.42
C MET A 244 3.41 6.44 -0.20
N HIS A 245 2.28 5.96 0.28
CA HIS A 245 1.64 6.54 1.45
C HIS A 245 2.49 6.33 2.71
N ARG A 246 3.06 5.13 2.90
CA ARG A 246 3.99 4.90 4.02
C ARG A 246 5.27 5.69 3.87
N PHE A 247 5.74 5.93 2.64
CA PHE A 247 6.91 6.77 2.39
C PHE A 247 6.66 8.21 2.85
N ASP A 248 5.53 8.80 2.45
CA ASP A 248 5.07 10.13 2.88
C ASP A 248 4.90 10.23 4.40
N GLN A 249 4.28 9.21 5.04
CA GLN A 249 4.13 9.15 6.50
C GLN A 249 5.47 9.13 7.27
N ARG A 250 6.60 8.86 6.61
CA ARG A 250 7.94 8.96 7.19
C ARG A 250 8.62 10.31 6.95
N GLY A 251 7.91 11.26 6.34
CA GLY A 251 8.35 12.63 6.11
C GLY A 251 9.22 12.81 4.87
N TRP A 252 8.98 12.01 3.82
CA TRP A 252 9.72 12.05 2.56
C TRP A 252 8.83 12.39 1.36
#